data_AF-A0ABD6DI75-F1
#
_entry.id   AF-A0ABD6DI75-F1
#
_cell.length_a   1.000
_cell.length_b   1.000
_cell.length_c   1.000
_cell.angle_alpha   90.00
_cell.angle_beta   90.00
_cell.angle_gamma   90.00
#
_symmetry.space_group_name_H-M   'P 1'
#
loop_
_entity.id
_entity.type
_entity.pdbx_description
1 polymer ?
#
loop_
_entity_poly.entity_id
_entity_poly.type
_entity_poly.pdbx_seq_one_letter_code
_entity_poly.pdbx_strand_id
1 'polypeptide(L)'
;MRRPLALLLAFAMVSSLLATPVAAHGSHVRADPQVSDDGTIVVESMFSVNGGYLVVHQDQGDQPGRPVGVADIESGARSNFEIRIDQQYWDDHEGDRTYWIVLHRDQNPDDGGFDPMVDSAVTGLHGSYVAARIPVGKSTDGPARVLAAEYNGQRIDSPSVTLSRVQLNQPGYVVLQRVQSGAPAEVIGTRALDPGTYDNLSVDIDDSLFESMNVDGTQSIAATLHTSDGDGSFQADGDTVVAPDGEPVRTFFSFSKVANTSATTQPLINTPDGTQRQTPAETSGTSETATTETETGASTGPTPGFGVVATLVGALLAVLAVRRRRR
;
A
#
# COMPACT_ATOMS: atom_id res chain seq x y z
N MET A 1 28.16 -40.82 -51.64
CA MET A 1 28.38 -39.43 -51.17
C MET A 1 27.01 -38.76 -51.10
N ARG A 2 26.46 -38.18 -50.02
CA ARG A 2 26.76 -38.04 -48.59
C ARG A 2 25.36 -37.94 -47.93
N ARG A 3 25.13 -38.63 -46.80
CA ARG A 3 23.92 -38.48 -45.97
C ARG A 3 24.02 -37.18 -45.16
N PRO A 4 22.95 -36.39 -44.95
CA PRO A 4 22.91 -35.44 -43.85
C PRO A 4 22.30 -36.08 -42.62
N LEU A 5 23.10 -36.05 -41.56
CA LEU A 5 22.88 -36.53 -40.21
C LEU A 5 21.95 -35.55 -39.47
N ALA A 6 20.84 -36.02 -38.93
CA ALA A 6 20.02 -35.27 -37.98
C ALA A 6 20.63 -35.42 -36.58
N LEU A 7 20.99 -34.31 -35.95
CA LEU A 7 21.54 -34.25 -34.60
C LEU A 7 20.55 -33.47 -33.73
N LEU A 8 19.76 -34.22 -32.95
CA LEU A 8 18.87 -33.72 -31.91
C LEU A 8 19.69 -33.58 -30.62
N LEU A 9 19.94 -32.34 -30.19
CA LEU A 9 20.57 -32.06 -28.89
C LEU A 9 19.47 -31.55 -27.94
N ALA A 10 19.02 -32.42 -27.04
CA ALA A 10 18.10 -32.08 -25.95
C ALA A 10 18.92 -31.59 -24.75
N PHE A 11 18.81 -30.30 -24.42
CA PHE A 11 19.41 -29.72 -23.21
C PHE A 11 18.30 -29.53 -22.17
N ALA A 12 18.18 -30.46 -21.23
CA ALA A 12 17.27 -30.34 -20.09
C ALA A 12 17.95 -29.49 -19.01
N MET A 13 17.62 -28.19 -18.96
CA MET A 13 18.07 -27.30 -17.90
C MET A 13 17.05 -27.38 -16.75
N VAL A 14 17.38 -28.12 -15.69
CA VAL A 14 16.61 -28.13 -14.44
C VAL A 14 17.01 -26.90 -13.65
N SER A 15 16.25 -25.81 -13.81
CA SER A 15 16.35 -24.62 -12.95
C SER A 15 15.49 -24.85 -11.71
N SER A 16 16.13 -25.19 -10.60
CA SER A 16 15.53 -25.20 -9.28
C SER A 16 15.31 -23.74 -8.83
N LEU A 17 14.16 -23.15 -9.19
CA LEU A 17 13.71 -21.88 -8.59
C LEU A 17 13.34 -22.16 -7.13
N LEU A 18 14.27 -21.93 -6.21
CA LEU A 18 13.92 -21.62 -4.83
C LEU A 18 13.43 -20.18 -4.82
N ALA A 19 12.11 -19.98 -4.86
CA ALA A 19 11.49 -18.69 -4.61
C ALA A 19 11.70 -18.35 -3.13
N THR A 20 12.72 -17.56 -2.82
CA THR A 20 12.76 -16.87 -1.53
C THR A 20 11.72 -15.75 -1.58
N PRO A 21 10.77 -15.67 -0.62
CA PRO A 21 9.90 -14.52 -0.53
C PRO A 21 10.75 -13.33 -0.08
N VAL A 22 11.20 -12.51 -1.03
CA VAL A 22 11.68 -11.17 -0.71
C VAL A 22 10.42 -10.34 -0.48
N ALA A 23 9.98 -10.24 0.77
CA ALA A 23 9.11 -9.15 1.17
C ALA A 23 9.96 -7.87 1.19
N ALA A 24 10.14 -7.27 0.01
CA ALA A 24 10.79 -5.98 -0.12
C ALA A 24 9.83 -4.89 0.39
N HIS A 25 9.80 -4.66 1.70
CA HIS A 25 9.10 -3.50 2.26
C HIS A 25 9.97 -2.24 2.06
N GLY A 26 9.91 -1.67 0.87
CA GLY A 26 10.44 -0.32 0.63
C GLY A 26 9.63 0.73 1.39
N SER A 27 10.24 1.91 1.61
CA SER A 27 9.51 3.04 2.18
C SER A 27 8.29 3.39 1.30
N HIS A 28 7.17 3.69 1.92
CA HIS A 28 5.94 4.11 1.24
C HIS A 28 5.18 5.13 2.09
N VAL A 29 4.34 5.92 1.43
CA VAL A 29 3.42 6.88 2.04
C VAL A 29 2.08 6.70 1.33
N ARG A 30 1.00 6.64 2.10
CA ARG A 30 -0.36 6.55 1.61
C ARG A 30 -1.22 7.56 2.36
N ALA A 31 -1.87 8.40 1.60
CA ALA A 31 -2.96 9.25 2.03
C ALA A 31 -3.98 9.26 0.89
N ASP A 32 -5.24 9.47 1.24
CA ASP A 32 -6.34 9.50 0.29
C ASP A 32 -7.00 10.90 0.28
N PRO A 33 -7.79 11.24 -0.75
CA PRO A 33 -8.51 12.50 -0.82
C PRO A 33 -9.32 12.76 0.45
N GLN A 34 -9.36 14.01 0.91
CA GLN A 34 -10.01 14.36 2.17
C GLN A 34 -10.44 15.82 2.19
N VAL A 35 -11.31 16.17 3.12
CA VAL A 35 -11.68 17.54 3.44
C VAL A 35 -11.10 17.89 4.80
N SER A 36 -10.51 19.07 4.90
CA SER A 36 -9.99 19.66 6.14
C SER A 36 -10.56 21.06 6.32
N ASP A 37 -10.78 21.42 7.57
CA ASP A 37 -11.21 22.74 7.99
C ASP A 37 -10.07 23.62 8.50
N ASP A 38 -9.04 22.99 9.03
CA ASP A 38 -7.94 23.68 9.67
C ASP A 38 -6.63 23.59 8.88
N GLY A 39 -6.52 22.71 7.88
CA GLY A 39 -5.28 22.43 7.15
C GLY A 39 -4.53 21.20 7.66
N THR A 40 -5.18 20.37 8.49
CA THR A 40 -4.65 19.08 8.92
C THR A 40 -4.90 17.99 7.88
N ILE A 41 -3.81 17.47 7.31
CA ILE A 41 -3.80 16.27 6.47
C ILE A 41 -3.61 15.04 7.36
N VAL A 42 -4.47 14.04 7.20
CA VAL A 42 -4.25 12.72 7.80
C VAL A 42 -3.61 11.79 6.78
N VAL A 43 -2.48 11.21 7.17
CA VAL A 43 -1.78 10.16 6.44
C VAL A 43 -2.27 8.82 6.97
N GLU A 44 -2.79 7.99 6.07
CA GLU A 44 -3.43 6.73 6.42
C GLU A 44 -2.39 5.69 6.85
N SER A 45 -1.31 5.55 6.07
CA SER A 45 -0.21 4.64 6.40
C SER A 45 1.11 5.10 5.78
N MET A 46 2.22 4.81 6.45
CA MET A 46 3.56 5.00 5.89
C MET A 46 4.56 4.00 6.47
N PHE A 47 5.54 3.59 5.68
CA PHE A 47 6.71 2.89 6.20
C PHE A 47 7.95 3.68 5.84
N SER A 48 8.86 3.88 6.79
CA SER A 48 10.17 4.44 6.52
C SER A 48 11.26 3.51 7.06
N VAL A 49 12.24 3.19 6.22
CA VAL A 49 13.39 2.38 6.64
C VAL A 49 14.27 3.12 7.64
N ASN A 50 14.45 4.44 7.48
CA ASN A 50 15.47 5.21 8.23
C ASN A 50 14.90 6.38 9.05
N GLY A 51 13.57 6.57 9.07
CA GLY A 51 13.00 7.82 9.60
C GLY A 51 13.25 9.02 8.69
N GLY A 52 13.13 10.22 9.25
CA GLY A 52 13.37 11.51 8.59
C GLY A 52 12.21 12.47 8.74
N TYR A 53 11.77 13.06 7.63
CA TYR A 53 10.66 14.02 7.60
C TYR A 53 9.59 13.61 6.60
N LEU A 54 8.33 13.85 6.94
CA LEU A 54 7.23 13.80 5.98
C LEU A 54 6.75 15.22 5.71
N VAL A 55 6.91 15.66 4.47
CA VAL A 55 6.77 17.06 4.09
C VAL A 55 5.58 17.23 3.15
N VAL A 56 4.69 18.16 3.47
CA VAL A 56 3.60 18.57 2.59
C VAL A 56 4.14 19.66 1.67
N HIS A 57 4.08 19.43 0.36
CA HIS A 57 4.46 20.37 -0.67
C HIS A 57 3.23 20.83 -1.45
N GLN A 58 3.29 22.08 -1.91
CA GLN A 58 2.40 22.58 -2.95
C GLN A 58 2.49 21.69 -4.19
N ASP A 59 1.38 21.47 -4.88
CA ASP A 59 1.42 20.83 -6.19
C ASP A 59 1.99 21.78 -7.26
N GLN A 60 2.96 21.28 -8.02
CA GLN A 60 3.51 21.94 -9.21
C GLN A 60 3.38 21.02 -10.44
N GLY A 61 2.22 20.37 -10.56
CA GLY A 61 1.96 19.35 -11.57
C GLY A 61 2.64 18.03 -11.22
N ASP A 62 3.52 17.53 -12.09
CA ASP A 62 4.18 16.23 -11.92
C ASP A 62 5.30 16.22 -10.87
N GLN A 63 5.48 17.32 -10.12
CA GLN A 63 6.55 17.49 -9.15
C GLN A 63 6.06 18.23 -7.88
N PRO A 64 6.65 17.91 -6.71
CA PRO A 64 6.42 18.67 -5.48
C PRO A 64 7.06 20.07 -5.58
N GLY A 65 6.28 21.09 -5.21
CA GLY A 65 6.70 22.49 -5.16
C GLY A 65 7.29 22.89 -3.81
N ARG A 66 6.98 24.10 -3.33
CA ARG A 66 7.47 24.61 -2.04
C ARG A 66 6.89 23.81 -0.85
N PRO A 67 7.67 23.49 0.19
CA PRO A 67 7.17 22.94 1.46
C PRO A 67 6.18 23.90 2.16
N VAL A 68 5.08 23.36 2.65
CA VAL A 68 4.02 24.07 3.40
C VAL A 68 3.61 23.35 4.68
N GLY A 69 4.19 22.20 5.00
CA GLY A 69 3.99 21.50 6.27
C GLY A 69 5.08 20.45 6.45
N VAL A 70 5.44 20.15 7.69
CA VAL A 70 6.51 19.19 8.02
C VAL A 70 6.10 18.41 9.28
N ALA A 71 6.38 17.10 9.28
CA ALA A 71 6.31 16.27 10.47
C ALA A 71 7.55 15.37 10.56
N ASP A 72 8.11 15.26 11.77
CA ASP A 72 9.15 14.28 12.06
C ASP A 72 8.58 12.87 12.04
N ILE A 73 9.33 11.94 11.45
CA ILE A 73 8.94 10.53 11.39
C ILE A 73 10.09 9.63 11.82
N GLU A 74 9.77 8.71 12.71
CA GLU A 74 10.68 7.64 13.11
C GLU A 74 10.75 6.55 12.02
N SER A 75 11.79 5.72 12.08
CA SER A 75 11.83 4.50 11.27
C SER A 75 10.72 3.54 11.70
N GLY A 76 10.13 2.84 10.74
CA GLY A 76 9.10 1.84 10.96
C GLY A 76 7.77 2.19 10.33
N ALA A 77 6.75 1.46 10.75
CA ALA A 77 5.37 1.59 10.31
C ALA A 77 4.63 2.61 11.18
N ARG A 78 3.84 3.48 10.56
CA ARG A 78 2.94 4.41 11.22
C ARG A 78 1.63 4.54 10.44
N SER A 79 0.51 4.65 11.13
CA SER A 79 -0.81 4.83 10.53
C SER A 79 -1.63 5.90 11.27
N ASN A 80 -2.64 6.44 10.60
CA ASN A 80 -3.61 7.40 11.14
C ASN A 80 -2.96 8.53 11.95
N PHE A 81 -2.07 9.29 11.32
CA PHE A 81 -1.40 10.41 11.96
C PHE A 81 -1.51 11.67 11.11
N GLU A 82 -1.34 12.80 11.77
CA GLU A 82 -1.63 14.11 11.22
C GLU A 82 -0.36 14.86 10.85
N ILE A 83 -0.43 15.62 9.76
CA ILE A 83 0.55 16.64 9.39
C ILE A 83 -0.20 17.94 9.21
N ARG A 84 0.32 18.99 9.85
CA ARG A 84 -0.27 20.32 9.80
C ARG A 84 0.32 21.12 8.66
N ILE A 85 -0.51 21.64 7.77
CA ILE A 85 -0.12 22.73 6.86
C ILE A 85 0.05 24.01 7.68
N ASP A 86 1.06 24.80 7.34
CA ASP A 86 1.29 26.14 7.88
C ASP A 86 0.01 26.97 7.82
N GLN A 87 -0.38 27.53 8.96
CA GLN A 87 -1.68 28.17 9.12
C GLN A 87 -1.83 29.39 8.21
N GLN A 88 -0.77 30.19 8.08
CA GLN A 88 -0.80 31.36 7.20
C GLN A 88 -1.00 30.93 5.75
N TYR A 89 -0.25 29.92 5.29
CA TYR A 89 -0.43 29.38 3.95
C TYR A 89 -1.85 28.81 3.73
N TRP A 90 -2.39 28.08 4.70
CA TRP A 90 -3.75 27.54 4.64
C TRP A 90 -4.79 28.65 4.53
N ASP A 91 -4.67 29.70 5.34
CA ASP A 91 -5.62 30.82 5.38
C ASP A 91 -5.55 31.70 4.13
N ASP A 92 -4.39 31.80 3.49
CA ASP A 92 -4.17 32.62 2.29
C ASP A 92 -4.85 32.07 1.01
N HIS A 93 -5.52 30.91 1.08
CA HIS A 93 -6.25 30.36 -0.06
C HIS A 93 -7.69 29.93 0.23
N GLU A 94 -8.46 29.86 -0.85
CA GLU A 94 -9.83 29.34 -0.87
C GLU A 94 -9.90 28.09 -1.75
N GLY A 95 -10.89 27.25 -1.50
CA GLY A 95 -11.19 26.06 -2.29
C GLY A 95 -10.18 24.93 -2.19
N ASP A 96 -10.37 23.95 -3.06
CA ASP A 96 -9.62 22.70 -3.06
C ASP A 96 -8.20 22.90 -3.60
N ARG A 97 -7.24 22.15 -3.04
CA ARG A 97 -5.87 22.12 -3.52
C ARG A 97 -5.32 20.72 -3.53
N THR A 98 -4.53 20.40 -4.53
CA THR A 98 -3.71 19.20 -4.52
C THR A 98 -2.38 19.45 -3.79
N TYR A 99 -1.95 18.46 -3.02
CA TYR A 99 -0.70 18.46 -2.27
C TYR A 99 0.10 17.20 -2.54
N TRP A 100 1.42 17.32 -2.49
CA TRP A 100 2.33 16.19 -2.41
C TRP A 100 2.74 15.98 -0.95
N ILE A 101 2.73 14.75 -0.48
CA ILE A 101 3.20 14.36 0.85
C ILE A 101 4.42 13.48 0.63
N VAL A 102 5.60 14.06 0.75
CA VAL A 102 6.87 13.48 0.30
C VAL A 102 7.70 13.07 1.51
N LEU A 103 8.21 11.84 1.49
CA LEU A 103 9.19 11.39 2.49
C LEU A 103 10.56 11.97 2.16
N HIS A 104 11.20 12.62 3.13
CA HIS A 104 12.56 13.14 3.06
C HIS A 104 13.48 12.41 4.04
N ARG A 105 14.73 12.19 3.63
CA ARG A 105 15.78 11.69 4.51
C ARG A 105 16.38 12.87 5.26
N ASP A 106 16.43 12.75 6.57
CA ASP A 106 17.25 13.60 7.42
C ASP A 106 18.73 13.31 7.16
N GLN A 107 19.43 14.26 6.53
CA GLN A 107 20.85 14.15 6.22
C GLN A 107 21.75 14.74 7.31
N ASN A 108 21.16 15.42 8.29
CA ASN A 108 21.90 16.09 9.34
C ASN A 108 21.07 16.13 10.65
N PRO A 109 20.90 14.98 11.33
CA PRO A 109 19.99 14.86 12.47
C PRO A 109 20.33 15.76 13.68
N ASP A 110 21.50 16.40 13.66
CA ASP A 110 21.96 17.30 14.71
C ASP A 110 21.48 18.75 14.52
N ASP A 111 20.90 19.14 13.38
CA ASP A 111 20.40 20.51 13.16
C ASP A 111 18.99 20.78 13.71
N GLY A 112 18.27 19.72 14.08
CA GLY A 112 17.01 19.79 14.80
C GLY A 112 15.80 20.19 13.96
N GLY A 113 15.86 20.11 12.63
CA GLY A 113 14.67 20.28 11.81
C GLY A 113 14.93 20.20 10.30
N PHE A 114 13.84 20.06 9.56
CA PHE A 114 13.88 19.93 8.10
C PHE A 114 14.52 21.14 7.40
N ASP A 115 15.57 20.90 6.63
CA ASP A 115 16.18 21.85 5.70
C ASP A 115 15.98 21.35 4.24
N PRO A 116 15.15 22.01 3.41
CA PRO A 116 14.90 21.57 2.04
C PRO A 116 16.13 21.60 1.11
N MET A 117 17.23 22.26 1.50
CA MET A 117 18.49 22.26 0.76
C MET A 117 19.42 21.10 1.14
N VAL A 118 19.20 20.51 2.32
CA VAL A 118 20.02 19.44 2.87
C VAL A 118 19.26 18.12 2.85
N ASP A 119 18.00 18.08 3.26
CA ASP A 119 17.20 16.87 3.39
C ASP A 119 16.57 16.47 2.06
N SER A 120 17.14 15.44 1.45
CA SER A 120 16.73 15.00 0.11
C SER A 120 15.47 14.17 0.17
N ALA A 121 14.59 14.37 -0.82
CA ALA A 121 13.43 13.51 -1.00
C ALA A 121 13.87 12.06 -1.24
N VAL A 122 13.20 11.13 -0.58
CA VAL A 122 13.38 9.70 -0.80
C VAL A 122 12.74 9.34 -2.13
N THR A 123 13.51 8.70 -3.00
CA THR A 123 13.03 8.23 -4.31
C THR A 123 13.06 6.71 -4.42
N GLY A 124 12.05 6.14 -5.04
CA GLY A 124 11.98 4.74 -5.41
C GLY A 124 12.71 4.43 -6.72
N LEU A 125 12.37 3.27 -7.30
CA LEU A 125 12.89 2.85 -8.60
C LEU A 125 12.54 3.88 -9.68
N HIS A 126 13.46 4.15 -10.59
CA HIS A 126 13.32 5.16 -11.66
C HIS A 126 13.18 6.61 -11.17
N GLY A 127 13.51 6.90 -9.91
CA GLY A 127 13.57 8.27 -9.40
C GLY A 127 12.22 8.87 -9.03
N SER A 128 11.13 8.08 -8.98
CA SER A 128 9.84 8.56 -8.49
C SER A 128 9.91 8.85 -6.99
N TYR A 129 9.28 9.93 -6.54
CA TYR A 129 9.19 10.23 -5.12
C TYR A 129 8.46 9.12 -4.35
N VAL A 130 8.93 8.83 -3.14
CA VAL A 130 8.14 8.11 -2.15
C VAL A 130 7.16 9.11 -1.56
N ALA A 131 5.98 9.20 -2.16
CA ALA A 131 5.00 10.22 -1.85
C ALA A 131 3.57 9.76 -2.09
N ALA A 132 2.63 10.48 -1.49
CA ALA A 132 1.22 10.53 -1.90
C ALA A 132 0.94 11.88 -2.56
N ARG A 133 0.07 11.91 -3.57
CA ARG A 133 -0.46 13.15 -4.17
C ARG A 133 -1.97 13.12 -4.03
N ILE A 134 -2.54 14.07 -3.27
CA ILE A 134 -3.96 14.06 -2.92
C ILE A 134 -4.58 15.45 -3.05
N PRO A 135 -5.83 15.57 -3.54
CA PRO A 135 -6.63 16.75 -3.34
C PRO A 135 -7.14 16.81 -1.89
N VAL A 136 -7.04 18.00 -1.32
CA VAL A 136 -7.59 18.34 -0.02
C VAL A 136 -8.58 19.48 -0.22
N GLY A 137 -9.84 19.20 0.11
CA GLY A 137 -10.89 20.21 0.10
C GLY A 137 -10.83 21.07 1.35
N LYS A 138 -11.00 22.38 1.19
CA LYS A 138 -11.11 23.32 2.30
C LYS A 138 -12.58 23.52 2.65
N SER A 139 -12.96 23.32 3.91
CA SER A 139 -14.33 23.50 4.39
C SER A 139 -14.36 24.30 5.69
N THR A 140 -15.43 25.06 5.94
CA THR A 140 -15.67 25.68 7.25
C THR A 140 -16.56 24.83 8.16
N ASP A 141 -17.12 23.75 7.63
CA ASP A 141 -18.13 22.94 8.32
C ASP A 141 -17.50 21.77 9.11
N GLY A 142 -16.19 21.58 8.97
CA GLY A 142 -15.42 20.49 9.58
C GLY A 142 -14.78 19.55 8.56
N PRO A 143 -14.03 18.53 9.02
CA PRO A 143 -13.35 17.59 8.15
C PRO A 143 -14.27 16.48 7.62
N ALA A 144 -13.91 15.91 6.47
CA ALA A 144 -14.50 14.68 5.94
C ALA A 144 -13.39 13.75 5.42
N ARG A 145 -13.28 12.56 6.00
CA ARG A 145 -12.24 11.57 5.62
C ARG A 145 -12.63 10.16 6.02
N VAL A 146 -12.12 9.17 5.30
CA VAL A 146 -12.36 7.74 5.56
C VAL A 146 -11.04 6.99 5.47
N LEU A 147 -10.73 6.21 6.51
CA LEU A 147 -9.49 5.43 6.64
C LEU A 147 -9.83 3.97 6.95
N ALA A 148 -9.11 3.06 6.28
CA ALA A 148 -9.27 1.61 6.45
C ALA A 148 -8.06 0.80 6.00
N ALA A 149 -7.14 1.38 5.24
CA ALA A 149 -5.96 0.67 4.75
C ALA A 149 -5.02 0.36 5.92
N GLU A 150 -4.73 -0.93 6.05
CA GLU A 150 -3.75 -1.49 6.96
C GLU A 150 -2.65 -2.19 6.15
N TYR A 151 -1.47 -2.39 6.74
CA TYR A 151 -0.36 -3.10 6.06
C TYR A 151 -0.74 -4.51 5.63
N ASN A 152 -1.58 -5.16 6.43
CA ASN A 152 -2.17 -6.44 6.12
C ASN A 152 -3.66 -6.19 5.93
N GLY A 153 -4.25 -6.75 4.86
CA GLY A 153 -5.71 -6.71 4.71
C GLY A 153 -6.39 -7.29 5.95
N GLN A 154 -7.62 -6.85 6.20
CA GLN A 154 -8.37 -7.26 7.38
C GLN A 154 -8.68 -8.74 7.33
N ARG A 155 -8.75 -9.39 8.49
CA ARG A 155 -9.22 -10.78 8.59
C ARG A 155 -10.56 -10.75 9.30
N ILE A 156 -11.59 -11.30 8.67
CA ILE A 156 -12.97 -11.25 9.19
C ILE A 156 -13.59 -12.65 9.18
N ASP A 157 -14.32 -13.00 10.24
CA ASP A 157 -15.09 -14.25 10.39
C ASP A 157 -16.60 -14.00 10.46
N SER A 158 -17.00 -12.73 10.32
CA SER A 158 -18.36 -12.23 10.25
C SER A 158 -18.48 -11.27 9.06
N PRO A 159 -19.70 -11.00 8.56
CA PRO A 159 -19.94 -10.15 7.40
C PRO A 159 -19.85 -8.66 7.77
N SER A 160 -18.73 -8.23 8.35
CA SER A 160 -18.45 -6.82 8.62
C SER A 160 -16.96 -6.53 8.49
N VAL A 161 -16.65 -5.33 8.02
CA VAL A 161 -15.29 -4.76 7.98
C VAL A 161 -15.19 -3.58 8.93
N THR A 162 -13.98 -3.26 9.38
CA THR A 162 -13.75 -2.12 10.27
C THR A 162 -13.10 -0.98 9.51
N LEU A 163 -13.62 0.24 9.60
CA LEU A 163 -12.95 1.44 9.15
C LEU A 163 -12.24 2.06 10.36
N SER A 164 -10.93 2.25 10.27
CA SER A 164 -10.13 2.72 11.40
C SER A 164 -10.58 4.10 11.85
N ARG A 165 -10.96 4.98 10.90
CA ARG A 165 -11.55 6.27 11.19
C ARG A 165 -12.48 6.74 10.07
N VAL A 166 -13.62 7.31 10.46
CA VAL A 166 -14.52 8.06 9.59
C VAL A 166 -14.81 9.41 10.22
N GLN A 167 -14.68 10.48 9.45
CA GLN A 167 -15.15 11.81 9.83
C GLN A 167 -16.08 12.35 8.76
N LEU A 168 -17.16 12.99 9.20
CA LEU A 168 -18.16 13.63 8.37
C LEU A 168 -18.51 14.97 8.99
N ASN A 169 -18.53 16.02 8.17
CA ASN A 169 -18.96 17.36 8.55
C ASN A 169 -20.48 17.58 8.34
N GLN A 170 -21.14 16.65 7.64
CA GLN A 170 -22.58 16.68 7.34
C GLN A 170 -23.15 15.25 7.42
N PRO A 171 -24.48 15.07 7.62
CA PRO A 171 -25.08 13.74 7.58
C PRO A 171 -24.80 13.05 6.23
N GLY A 172 -24.53 11.75 6.27
CA GLY A 172 -24.09 11.06 5.08
C GLY A 172 -23.98 9.55 5.21
N TYR A 173 -23.31 8.96 4.23
CA TYR A 173 -23.13 7.53 4.12
C TYR A 173 -21.65 7.20 3.91
N VAL A 174 -21.25 6.10 4.54
CA VAL A 174 -20.11 5.31 4.09
C VAL A 174 -20.65 4.20 3.21
N VAL A 175 -20.15 4.11 1.98
CA VAL A 175 -20.56 3.10 1.00
C VAL A 175 -19.38 2.18 0.72
N LEU A 176 -19.57 0.88 0.96
CA LEU A 176 -18.60 -0.15 0.62
C LEU A 176 -18.90 -0.70 -0.78
N GLN A 177 -17.89 -0.69 -1.63
CA GLN A 177 -18.00 -1.19 -3.00
C GLN A 177 -16.93 -2.23 -3.29
N ARG A 178 -17.27 -3.31 -4.00
CA ARG A 178 -16.26 -4.21 -4.56
C ARG A 178 -15.41 -3.48 -5.56
N VAL A 179 -14.11 -3.76 -5.51
CA VAL A 179 -13.17 -3.32 -6.54
C VAL A 179 -13.09 -4.38 -7.62
N GLN A 180 -13.42 -3.99 -8.85
CA GLN A 180 -13.30 -4.82 -10.05
C GLN A 180 -12.48 -4.06 -11.08
N SER A 181 -11.49 -4.70 -11.68
CA SER A 181 -10.59 -4.06 -12.67
C SER A 181 -9.96 -2.76 -12.17
N GLY A 182 -9.68 -2.65 -10.86
CA GLY A 182 -9.06 -1.48 -10.24
C GLY A 182 -10.01 -0.34 -9.89
N ALA A 183 -11.32 -0.47 -10.14
CA ALA A 183 -12.30 0.57 -9.85
C ALA A 183 -13.44 0.04 -8.96
N PRO A 184 -14.06 0.89 -8.12
CA PRO A 184 -15.28 0.53 -7.42
C PRO A 184 -16.43 0.26 -8.38
N ALA A 185 -17.16 -0.82 -8.12
CA ALA A 185 -18.23 -1.30 -8.98
C ALA A 185 -19.52 -1.49 -8.18
N GLU A 186 -19.68 -2.64 -7.54
CA GLU A 186 -20.92 -3.04 -6.88
C GLU A 186 -20.92 -2.64 -5.41
N VAL A 187 -22.00 -1.98 -4.97
CA VAL A 187 -22.25 -1.69 -3.55
C VAL A 187 -22.55 -2.99 -2.82
N ILE A 188 -21.83 -3.22 -1.74
CA ILE A 188 -21.94 -4.42 -0.90
C ILE A 188 -22.19 -4.09 0.56
N GLY A 189 -22.26 -2.82 0.92
CA GLY A 189 -22.48 -2.40 2.29
C GLY A 189 -22.71 -0.90 2.33
N THR A 190 -23.56 -0.44 3.24
CA THR A 190 -23.81 0.99 3.44
C THR A 190 -24.13 1.27 4.89
N ARG A 191 -23.58 2.36 5.42
CA ARG A 191 -23.86 2.81 6.77
C ARG A 191 -24.14 4.30 6.79
N ALA A 192 -25.34 4.67 7.23
CA ALA A 192 -25.70 6.05 7.51
C ALA A 192 -24.98 6.53 8.78
N LEU A 193 -24.53 7.78 8.78
CA LEU A 193 -23.84 8.43 9.88
C LEU A 193 -24.29 9.88 10.00
N ASP A 194 -24.46 10.33 11.24
CA ASP A 194 -24.57 11.74 11.58
C ASP A 194 -23.18 12.41 11.45
N PRO A 195 -23.10 13.76 11.42
CA PRO A 195 -21.82 14.46 11.51
C PRO A 195 -21.06 14.06 12.77
N GLY A 196 -19.75 13.86 12.65
CA GLY A 196 -18.90 13.49 13.78
C GLY A 196 -17.65 12.72 13.40
N THR A 197 -16.97 12.22 14.43
CA THR A 197 -15.80 11.33 14.31
C THR A 197 -16.16 9.95 14.84
N TYR A 198 -15.84 8.92 14.07
CA TYR A 198 -16.06 7.52 14.39
C TYR A 198 -14.75 6.76 14.24
N ASP A 199 -14.21 6.26 15.35
CA ASP A 199 -13.04 5.36 15.32
C ASP A 199 -13.52 3.90 15.36
N ASN A 200 -12.81 3.02 14.65
CA ASN A 200 -13.10 1.58 14.57
C ASN A 200 -14.57 1.29 14.19
N LEU A 201 -15.06 1.97 13.16
CA LEU A 201 -16.43 1.85 12.70
C LEU A 201 -16.63 0.51 11.97
N SER A 202 -17.42 -0.39 12.57
CA SER A 202 -17.91 -1.62 11.92
C SER A 202 -18.88 -1.27 10.79
N VAL A 203 -18.72 -1.84 9.60
CA VAL A 203 -19.68 -1.65 8.49
C VAL A 203 -20.01 -3.02 7.92
N ASP A 204 -21.29 -3.35 8.01
CA ASP A 204 -21.80 -4.63 7.52
C ASP A 204 -21.62 -4.71 6.00
N ILE A 205 -21.22 -5.90 5.54
CA ILE A 205 -21.19 -6.28 4.13
C ILE A 205 -22.33 -7.25 3.85
N ASP A 206 -22.69 -7.37 2.58
CA ASP A 206 -23.73 -8.28 2.12
C ASP A 206 -23.45 -9.72 2.56
N ASP A 207 -24.39 -10.29 3.32
CA ASP A 207 -24.28 -11.64 3.87
C ASP A 207 -24.08 -12.68 2.77
N SER A 208 -24.78 -12.53 1.64
CA SER A 208 -24.70 -13.49 0.53
C SER A 208 -23.33 -13.47 -0.14
N LEU A 209 -22.71 -12.30 -0.27
CA LEU A 209 -21.32 -12.17 -0.69
C LEU A 209 -20.41 -12.89 0.30
N PHE A 210 -20.51 -12.57 1.59
CA PHE A 210 -19.64 -13.14 2.60
C PHE A 210 -19.78 -14.67 2.69
N GLU A 211 -20.99 -15.20 2.66
CA GLU A 211 -21.27 -16.63 2.66
C GLU A 211 -20.70 -17.34 1.43
N SER A 212 -20.77 -16.70 0.26
CA SER A 212 -20.23 -17.26 -0.99
C SER A 212 -18.69 -17.33 -1.02
N MET A 213 -18.00 -16.55 -0.18
CA MET A 213 -16.55 -16.56 -0.12
C MET A 213 -16.02 -17.85 0.55
N ASN A 214 -14.97 -18.41 -0.05
CA ASN A 214 -14.17 -19.45 0.58
C ASN A 214 -13.38 -18.88 1.77
N VAL A 215 -13.08 -19.73 2.76
CA VAL A 215 -12.06 -19.40 3.78
C VAL A 215 -10.72 -19.14 3.08
N ASP A 216 -10.01 -18.12 3.56
CA ASP A 216 -8.81 -17.51 2.98
C ASP A 216 -9.04 -16.78 1.64
N GLY A 217 -10.29 -16.74 1.16
CA GLY A 217 -10.70 -15.89 0.05
C GLY A 217 -10.52 -14.42 0.41
N THR A 218 -9.90 -13.66 -0.50
CA THR A 218 -9.62 -12.23 -0.31
C THR A 218 -10.48 -11.40 -1.26
N GLN A 219 -11.04 -10.31 -0.76
CA GLN A 219 -11.83 -9.35 -1.50
C GLN A 219 -11.25 -7.95 -1.35
N SER A 220 -11.02 -7.26 -2.47
CA SER A 220 -10.66 -5.85 -2.49
C SER A 220 -11.90 -4.99 -2.51
N ILE A 221 -11.93 -3.95 -1.68
CA ILE A 221 -13.08 -3.06 -1.50
C ILE A 221 -12.63 -1.60 -1.41
N ALA A 222 -13.57 -0.70 -1.71
CA ALA A 222 -13.42 0.73 -1.50
C ALA A 222 -14.50 1.20 -0.52
N ALA A 223 -14.13 2.04 0.43
CA ALA A 223 -15.08 2.79 1.25
C ALA A 223 -15.11 4.24 0.75
N THR A 224 -16.27 4.71 0.32
CA THR A 224 -16.47 6.07 -0.24
C THR A 224 -17.42 6.86 0.66
N LEU A 225 -17.13 8.13 0.90
CA LEU A 225 -18.05 9.03 1.59
C LEU A 225 -19.04 9.70 0.63
N HIS A 226 -20.30 9.75 1.06
CA HIS A 226 -21.38 10.49 0.41
C HIS A 226 -22.08 11.40 1.42
N THR A 227 -22.53 12.57 0.99
CA THR A 227 -23.48 13.42 1.75
C THR A 227 -24.90 12.98 1.46
N SER A 228 -25.74 12.93 2.49
CA SER A 228 -27.14 12.53 2.36
C SER A 228 -28.00 13.64 1.75
N ASP A 229 -28.97 13.28 0.90
CA ASP A 229 -30.03 14.18 0.44
C ASP A 229 -31.18 14.38 1.45
N GLY A 230 -31.15 13.64 2.57
CA GLY A 230 -32.12 13.70 3.66
C GLY A 230 -33.33 12.77 3.51
N ASP A 231 -33.36 11.87 2.51
CA ASP A 231 -34.49 10.95 2.31
C ASP A 231 -34.50 9.73 3.26
N GLY A 232 -33.38 9.50 3.96
CA GLY A 232 -33.19 8.44 4.94
C GLY A 232 -32.65 7.11 4.38
N SER A 233 -32.32 7.06 3.09
CA SER A 233 -31.81 5.86 2.40
C SER A 233 -30.67 6.23 1.45
N PHE A 234 -29.71 5.32 1.26
CA PHE A 234 -28.66 5.58 0.27
C PHE A 234 -29.17 5.36 -1.16
N GLN A 235 -28.99 6.35 -2.02
CA GLN A 235 -29.26 6.28 -3.45
C GLN A 235 -28.07 6.84 -4.23
N ALA A 236 -27.44 6.01 -5.06
CA ALA A 236 -26.22 6.41 -5.79
C ALA A 236 -26.41 7.65 -6.71
N ASP A 237 -27.63 7.88 -7.20
CA ASP A 237 -27.96 9.04 -8.04
C ASP A 237 -28.51 10.24 -7.25
N GLY A 238 -28.90 10.04 -5.98
CA GLY A 238 -29.45 11.07 -5.10
C GLY A 238 -28.43 11.65 -4.12
N ASP A 239 -27.59 10.79 -3.55
CA ASP A 239 -26.55 11.16 -2.60
C ASP A 239 -25.25 11.58 -3.29
N THR A 240 -24.72 12.73 -2.90
CA THR A 240 -23.54 13.31 -3.53
C THR A 240 -22.25 12.72 -2.97
N VAL A 241 -21.36 12.25 -3.83
CA VAL A 241 -20.01 11.82 -3.42
C VAL A 241 -19.25 13.02 -2.87
N VAL A 242 -18.63 12.88 -1.70
CA VAL A 242 -17.68 13.89 -1.19
C VAL A 242 -16.42 13.80 -2.05
N ALA A 243 -16.13 14.82 -2.86
CA ALA A 243 -15.07 14.73 -3.87
C ALA A 243 -14.29 16.06 -4.06
N PRO A 244 -13.30 16.37 -3.22
CA PRO A 244 -12.43 17.53 -3.43
C PRO A 244 -11.69 17.42 -4.77
N ASP A 245 -11.71 18.49 -5.56
CA ASP A 245 -11.20 18.54 -6.94
C ASP A 245 -11.73 17.41 -7.85
N GLY A 246 -12.95 16.93 -7.55
CA GLY A 246 -13.59 15.83 -8.27
C GLY A 246 -13.06 14.43 -7.93
N GLU A 247 -12.11 14.28 -7.01
CA GLU A 247 -11.62 12.98 -6.56
C GLU A 247 -12.37 12.53 -5.28
N PRO A 248 -13.03 11.35 -5.29
CA PRO A 248 -13.79 10.88 -4.14
C PRO A 248 -12.94 10.73 -2.87
N VAL A 249 -13.45 11.22 -1.74
CA VAL A 249 -12.97 10.87 -0.40
C VAL A 249 -13.22 9.38 -0.18
N ARG A 250 -12.18 8.59 -0.43
CA ARG A 250 -12.24 7.15 -0.56
C ARG A 250 -10.93 6.50 -0.15
N THR A 251 -11.03 5.41 0.60
CA THR A 251 -9.91 4.50 0.85
C THR A 251 -10.14 3.16 0.17
N PHE A 252 -9.04 2.52 -0.24
CA PHE A 252 -9.02 1.17 -0.80
C PHE A 252 -8.30 0.23 0.16
N PHE A 253 -8.93 -0.90 0.43
CA PHE A 253 -8.37 -1.93 1.30
C PHE A 253 -8.88 -3.31 0.90
N SER A 254 -8.39 -4.35 1.56
CA SER A 254 -8.86 -5.70 1.35
C SER A 254 -9.22 -6.35 2.67
N PHE A 255 -10.06 -7.37 2.59
CA PHE A 255 -10.28 -8.30 3.67
C PHE A 255 -10.18 -9.74 3.17
N SER A 256 -9.82 -10.65 4.07
CA SER A 256 -9.83 -12.08 3.86
C SER A 256 -10.81 -12.73 4.83
N LYS A 257 -11.64 -13.64 4.31
CA LYS A 257 -12.52 -14.46 5.17
C LYS A 257 -11.70 -15.49 5.92
N VAL A 258 -11.89 -15.59 7.23
CA VAL A 258 -11.21 -16.60 8.06
C VAL A 258 -12.23 -17.39 8.86
N ALA A 259 -11.88 -18.61 9.24
CA ALA A 259 -12.78 -19.44 10.06
C ALA A 259 -12.97 -18.88 11.48
N ASN A 260 -11.94 -18.22 12.02
CA ASN A 260 -11.95 -17.60 13.34
C ASN A 260 -10.85 -16.52 13.40
N THR A 261 -11.23 -15.27 13.66
CA THR A 261 -10.31 -14.13 13.78
C THR A 261 -9.43 -14.20 15.02
N SER A 262 -9.85 -14.92 16.06
CA SER A 262 -9.11 -15.11 17.30
C SER A 262 -8.07 -16.24 17.22
N ALA A 263 -8.08 -17.04 16.14
CA ALA A 263 -7.09 -18.08 15.95
C ALA A 263 -5.76 -17.45 15.51
N THR A 264 -4.76 -17.42 16.39
CA THR A 264 -3.39 -17.09 16.00
C THR A 264 -2.91 -18.12 14.99
N THR A 265 -2.67 -17.72 13.73
CA THR A 265 -1.87 -18.53 12.80
C THR A 265 -0.47 -18.62 13.38
N GLN A 266 -0.17 -19.71 14.09
CA GLN A 266 1.20 -20.11 14.30
C GLN A 266 1.83 -20.26 12.92
N PRO A 267 3.05 -19.73 12.66
CA PRO A 267 3.71 -19.95 11.39
C PRO A 267 3.78 -21.47 11.15
N LEU A 268 3.27 -21.93 10.01
CA LEU A 268 3.54 -23.30 9.55
C LEU A 268 5.04 -23.39 9.25
N ILE A 269 5.82 -23.71 10.28
CA ILE A 269 7.19 -24.15 10.10
C ILE A 269 7.10 -25.57 9.52
N ASN A 270 7.09 -25.67 8.18
CA ASN A 270 7.43 -26.92 7.52
C ASN A 270 8.94 -27.13 7.67
N THR A 271 9.38 -27.61 8.83
CA THR A 271 10.67 -28.30 8.90
C THR A 271 10.45 -29.62 8.17
N PRO A 272 11.20 -29.93 7.09
CA PRO A 272 11.15 -31.26 6.49
C PRO A 272 11.43 -32.29 7.57
N ASP A 273 10.58 -33.31 7.68
CA ASP A 273 10.80 -34.44 8.59
C ASP A 273 12.16 -35.07 8.29
N GLY A 274 13.14 -34.69 9.10
CA GLY A 274 14.44 -35.33 9.13
C GLY A 274 14.24 -36.72 9.70
N THR A 275 14.44 -37.73 8.85
CA THR A 275 14.52 -39.15 9.18
C THR A 275 15.04 -39.38 10.60
N GLN A 276 14.16 -39.79 11.51
CA GLN A 276 14.54 -40.13 12.87
C GLN A 276 15.49 -41.34 12.84
N ARG A 277 16.77 -41.09 13.09
CA ARG A 277 17.71 -42.11 13.55
C ARG A 277 17.41 -42.33 15.03
N GLN A 278 16.71 -43.41 15.35
CA GLN A 278 16.51 -43.86 16.72
C GLN A 278 17.87 -44.08 17.40
N THR A 279 18.07 -43.50 18.59
CA THR A 279 19.09 -43.95 19.55
C THR A 279 18.47 -43.84 20.95
N PRO A 280 18.44 -44.91 21.76
CA PRO A 280 17.76 -44.91 23.06
C PRO A 280 18.47 -44.03 24.09
N ALA A 281 17.67 -43.45 24.99
CA ALA A 281 18.12 -42.72 26.15
C ALA A 281 18.73 -43.65 27.21
N GLU A 282 19.82 -43.22 27.86
CA GLU A 282 20.08 -43.47 29.29
C GLU A 282 21.17 -42.52 29.86
N THR A 283 20.78 -41.83 30.94
CA THR A 283 21.48 -41.62 32.23
C THR A 283 22.75 -40.74 32.37
N SER A 284 22.56 -39.69 33.19
CA SER A 284 23.43 -39.01 34.19
C SER A 284 24.97 -39.02 34.08
N GLY A 285 25.58 -37.83 34.18
CA GLY A 285 26.96 -37.68 34.66
C GLY A 285 27.62 -36.33 34.35
N THR A 286 27.90 -35.57 35.42
CA THR A 286 29.07 -34.72 35.73
C THR A 286 29.76 -33.84 34.67
N SER A 287 30.02 -32.59 35.08
CA SER A 287 30.88 -31.56 34.46
C SER A 287 32.27 -32.03 34.04
N GLU A 288 32.74 -31.54 32.89
CA GLU A 288 34.16 -31.24 32.63
C GLU A 288 34.30 -30.05 31.66
N THR A 289 35.31 -29.23 31.94
CA THR A 289 35.77 -28.06 31.18
C THR A 289 36.70 -28.50 30.04
N ALA A 290 36.58 -27.90 28.84
CA ALA A 290 37.71 -27.74 27.92
C ALA A 290 37.46 -26.62 26.89
N THR A 291 38.58 -26.00 26.52
CA THR A 291 38.76 -24.70 25.88
C THR A 291 38.99 -24.81 24.36
N THR A 292 38.70 -23.72 23.64
CA THR A 292 39.34 -23.23 22.39
C THR A 292 39.14 -24.04 21.10
N GLU A 293 38.57 -23.40 20.07
CA GLU A 293 39.31 -23.10 18.83
C GLU A 293 38.62 -22.05 17.96
N THR A 294 39.45 -21.12 17.49
CA THR A 294 39.19 -20.05 16.54
C THR A 294 39.34 -20.61 15.12
N GLU A 295 38.37 -20.40 14.24
CA GLU A 295 38.64 -20.36 12.80
C GLU A 295 38.01 -19.13 12.14
N THR A 296 38.91 -18.20 11.84
CA THR A 296 38.80 -17.19 10.79
C THR A 296 38.55 -17.86 9.43
N GLY A 297 37.47 -17.47 8.76
CA GLY A 297 37.20 -17.81 7.36
C GLY A 297 36.65 -16.59 6.62
N ALA A 298 37.54 -15.81 6.01
CA ALA A 298 37.17 -14.81 5.01
C ALA A 298 36.62 -15.51 3.76
N SER A 299 35.46 -15.07 3.28
CA SER A 299 34.98 -15.38 1.93
C SER A 299 34.58 -14.10 1.22
N THR A 300 35.55 -13.54 0.49
CA THR A 300 35.31 -12.76 -0.71
C THR A 300 34.61 -13.64 -1.74
N GLY A 301 33.36 -13.31 -2.07
CA GLY A 301 32.57 -13.96 -3.11
C GLY A 301 31.75 -12.92 -3.89
N PRO A 302 31.63 -13.08 -5.23
CA PRO A 302 31.23 -12.02 -6.15
C PRO A 302 29.72 -11.76 -6.15
N THR A 303 29.35 -10.49 -6.11
CA THR A 303 27.98 -10.00 -6.32
C THR A 303 27.56 -10.23 -7.77
N PRO A 304 26.50 -11.01 -8.07
CA PRO A 304 25.93 -11.05 -9.42
C PRO A 304 25.11 -9.79 -9.67
N GLY A 305 25.51 -9.06 -10.71
CA GLY A 305 24.87 -7.83 -11.16
C GLY A 305 23.48 -8.05 -11.77
N PHE A 306 22.65 -7.02 -11.65
CA PHE A 306 21.33 -6.91 -12.24
C PHE A 306 21.43 -6.76 -13.77
N GLY A 307 20.79 -7.68 -14.49
CA GLY A 307 20.56 -7.56 -15.94
C GLY A 307 19.33 -6.71 -16.21
N VAL A 308 19.56 -5.52 -16.78
CA VAL A 308 18.56 -4.71 -17.48
C VAL A 308 18.17 -5.45 -18.77
N VAL A 309 16.86 -5.61 -19.02
CA VAL A 309 16.37 -5.89 -20.38
C VAL A 309 15.39 -4.80 -20.78
N ALA A 310 15.90 -3.82 -21.52
CA ALA A 310 15.15 -3.04 -22.46
C ALA A 310 15.27 -3.72 -23.83
N THR A 311 14.16 -3.95 -24.54
CA THR A 311 14.19 -4.13 -26.00
C THR A 311 12.93 -3.58 -26.68
N LEU A 312 13.14 -2.46 -27.37
CA LEU A 312 12.43 -2.07 -28.59
C LEU A 312 12.63 -3.13 -29.68
N VAL A 313 11.56 -3.57 -30.36
CA VAL A 313 11.65 -4.05 -31.74
C VAL A 313 10.44 -3.57 -32.54
N GLY A 314 10.68 -2.61 -33.43
CA GLY A 314 9.84 -2.32 -34.58
C GLY A 314 10.53 -2.81 -35.87
N ALA A 315 9.69 -3.15 -36.85
CA ALA A 315 9.96 -3.44 -38.27
C ALA A 315 10.25 -4.91 -38.68
N LEU A 316 9.19 -5.62 -39.06
CA LEU A 316 9.18 -6.58 -40.18
C LEU A 316 7.76 -6.87 -40.69
N LEU A 317 7.11 -5.85 -41.28
CA LEU A 317 5.92 -6.02 -42.13
C LEU A 317 6.02 -5.17 -43.40
N ALA A 318 7.00 -5.49 -44.25
CA ALA A 318 7.12 -4.93 -45.59
C ALA A 318 7.48 -6.00 -46.63
N VAL A 319 6.62 -7.03 -46.80
CA VAL A 319 6.69 -7.95 -47.99
C VAL A 319 5.31 -8.31 -48.58
N LEU A 320 4.16 -7.93 -48.02
CA LEU A 320 2.84 -8.29 -48.58
C LEU A 320 2.05 -7.14 -49.25
N ALA A 321 2.74 -6.14 -49.80
CA ALA A 321 2.12 -5.07 -50.59
C ALA A 321 2.83 -4.74 -51.92
N VAL A 322 3.56 -5.68 -52.53
CA VAL A 322 4.05 -5.55 -53.92
C VAL A 322 3.74 -6.81 -54.75
N ARG A 323 2.49 -7.27 -54.72
CA ARG A 323 1.98 -8.16 -55.77
C ARG A 323 0.58 -7.77 -56.26
N ARG A 324 0.35 -6.46 -56.42
CA ARG A 324 -0.79 -5.93 -57.17
C ARG A 324 -0.45 -4.60 -57.84
N ARG A 325 0.34 -4.64 -58.93
CA ARG A 325 0.06 -3.91 -60.19
C ARG A 325 1.18 -4.06 -61.22
N ARG A 326 0.78 -4.43 -62.45
CA ARG A 326 1.49 -4.43 -63.76
C ARG A 326 2.46 -5.62 -63.91
N ARG A 327 2.26 -6.60 -64.78
CA ARG A 327 1.46 -6.76 -66.02
C ARG A 327 0.88 -8.17 -66.10
#